data_AF-R6SHV0-F1
#
_entry.id   AF-R6SHV0-F1
#
_cell.length_a   1.000
_cell.length_b   1.000
_cell.length_c   1.000
_cell.angle_alpha   90.00
_cell.angle_beta   90.00
_cell.angle_gamma   90.00
#
_symmetry.space_group_name_H-M   'P 1'
#
loop_
_entity.id
_entity.type
_entity.pdbx_description
1 polymer ?
#
loop_
_entity_poly.entity_id
_entity_poly.type
_entity_poly.pdbx_seq_one_letter_code
_entity_poly.pdbx_strand_id
1 'polypeptide(L)'
;MMALANTGVEKLSFTGRAIADNDLSFMEQLPHLKVFDFPTNLFTTEQMAWIVANFPQVEGFSLKPKHDCELFESNENPVNVPGAIIVGKRKPALKVRGNEAKIEKYVQAFETLKEKFKDVPYRDAFPL
;
A
#
# COMPACT_ATOMS: atom_id res chain seq x y z
N MET A 1 12.06 8.51 22.33
CA MET A 1 11.84 9.61 21.36
C MET A 1 12.11 9.05 19.99
N MET A 2 11.16 9.13 19.06
CA MET A 2 11.37 8.58 17.71
C MET A 2 12.31 9.50 16.94
N ALA A 3 13.35 8.96 16.30
CA ALA A 3 14.44 9.74 15.72
C ALA A 3 14.02 10.71 14.59
N LEU A 4 12.84 10.51 14.01
CA LEU A 4 12.34 11.29 12.88
C LEU A 4 11.16 12.21 13.23
N ALA A 5 10.68 12.21 14.47
CA ALA A 5 9.51 12.99 14.86
C ALA A 5 9.72 14.49 14.63
N ASN A 6 8.75 15.16 13.99
CA ASN A 6 8.77 16.60 13.68
C ASN A 6 9.96 17.07 12.84
N THR A 7 10.57 16.16 12.09
CA THR A 7 11.60 16.53 11.11
C THR A 7 10.96 17.09 9.84
N GLY A 8 11.75 17.83 9.04
CA GLY A 8 11.34 18.30 7.71
C GLY A 8 11.43 17.23 6.61
N VAL A 9 11.28 15.95 6.96
CA VAL A 9 11.38 14.85 5.99
C VAL A 9 10.16 14.89 5.06
N GLU A 10 10.42 15.14 3.77
CA GLU A 10 9.38 15.14 2.74
C GLU A 10 9.26 13.79 2.02
N LYS A 11 10.32 13.00 1.98
CA LYS A 11 10.37 11.71 1.31
C LYS A 11 11.00 10.66 2.21
N LEU A 12 10.28 9.57 2.41
CA LEU A 12 10.77 8.38 3.10
C LEU A 12 10.59 7.18 2.17
N SER A 13 11.69 6.49 1.86
CA SER A 13 11.66 5.26 1.10
C SER A 13 12.60 4.23 1.71
N PHE A 14 12.17 2.98 1.71
CA PHE A 14 12.96 1.89 2.24
C PHE A 14 12.58 0.57 1.59
N THR A 15 13.51 -0.38 1.65
CA THR A 15 13.31 -1.75 1.20
C THR A 15 13.69 -2.69 2.33
N GLY A 16 12.93 -3.78 2.47
CA GLY A 16 13.13 -4.72 3.56
C GLY A 16 12.16 -5.88 3.46
N ARG A 17 12.45 -6.95 4.22
CA ARG A 17 11.60 -8.15 4.26
C ARG A 17 10.45 -8.01 5.25
N ALA A 18 10.67 -7.30 6.36
CA ALA A 18 9.70 -7.07 7.42
C ALA A 18 10.11 -5.86 8.26
N ILE A 19 9.13 -5.24 8.93
CA ILE A 19 9.35 -4.29 10.04
C ILE A 19 9.05 -5.02 11.34
N ALA A 20 9.88 -4.83 12.36
CA ALA A 20 9.85 -5.60 13.59
C ALA A 20 8.57 -5.37 14.41
N ASP A 21 8.17 -4.12 14.61
CA ASP A 21 6.96 -3.72 15.31
C ASP A 21 5.73 -3.61 14.38
N ASN A 22 5.96 -3.53 13.07
CA ASN A 22 4.92 -3.36 12.04
C ASN A 22 3.96 -2.20 12.36
N ASP A 23 4.49 -1.14 12.97
CA ASP A 23 3.76 0.04 13.44
C ASP A 23 3.93 1.19 12.45
N LEU A 24 2.82 1.82 12.08
CA LEU A 24 2.77 2.99 11.18
C LEU A 24 2.28 4.25 11.90
N SER A 25 2.08 4.22 13.22
CA SER A 25 1.66 5.41 13.99
C SER A 25 2.69 6.55 13.92
N PHE A 26 3.91 6.27 13.48
CA PHE A 26 4.92 7.30 13.28
C PHE A 26 4.56 8.30 12.16
N MET A 27 3.71 7.92 11.21
CA MET A 27 3.31 8.81 10.12
C MET A 27 2.61 10.07 10.64
N GLU A 28 1.87 9.95 11.75
CA GLU A 28 1.23 11.07 12.46
C GLU A 28 2.26 12.11 12.95
N GLN A 29 3.53 11.72 13.10
CA GLN A 29 4.63 12.57 13.57
C GLN A 29 5.50 13.15 12.45
N LEU A 30 5.13 12.91 11.18
CA LEU A 30 5.84 13.39 9.98
C LEU A 30 4.96 14.35 9.17
N PRO A 31 4.70 15.58 9.67
CA PRO A 31 3.72 16.49 9.08
C PRO A 31 4.08 16.99 7.67
N HIS A 32 5.34 16.85 7.25
CA HIS A 32 5.83 17.30 5.94
C HIS A 32 5.99 16.17 4.93
N LEU A 33 5.65 14.91 5.30
CA LEU A 33 5.81 13.77 4.42
C LEU A 33 4.88 13.90 3.21
N LYS A 34 5.47 13.80 2.01
CA LYS A 34 4.79 13.85 0.70
C LYS A 34 4.94 12.55 -0.07
N VAL A 35 6.05 11.83 0.13
CA VAL A 35 6.34 10.57 -0.58
C VAL A 35 6.69 9.47 0.40
N PHE A 36 5.97 8.35 0.32
CA PHE A 36 6.19 7.17 1.14
C PHE A 36 6.24 5.88 0.29
N ASP A 37 7.45 5.40 0.04
CA ASP A 37 7.71 4.28 -0.88
C ASP A 37 8.34 3.07 -0.19
N PHE A 38 7.71 1.91 -0.37
CA PHE A 38 8.14 0.61 0.14
C PHE A 38 7.60 -0.51 -0.77
N PRO A 39 8.08 -1.76 -0.66
CA PRO A 39 7.58 -2.86 -1.49
C PRO A 39 6.07 -3.12 -1.33
N THR A 40 5.38 -3.43 -2.44
CA THR A 40 3.91 -3.60 -2.50
C THR A 40 3.35 -4.73 -1.63
N ASN A 41 4.21 -5.60 -1.11
CA ASN A 41 3.87 -6.76 -0.31
C ASN A 41 4.35 -6.66 1.16
N LEU A 42 4.84 -5.50 1.59
CA LEU A 42 5.38 -5.33 2.94
C LEU A 42 4.28 -5.23 4.01
N PHE A 43 3.33 -4.31 3.81
CA PHE A 43 2.24 -4.05 4.75
C PHE A 43 0.92 -4.64 4.27
N THR A 44 -0.03 -4.83 5.19
CA THR A 44 -1.37 -5.37 4.87
C THR A 44 -2.19 -4.38 4.04
N THR A 45 -3.21 -4.87 3.33
CA THR A 45 -4.13 -4.01 2.55
C THR A 45 -4.86 -3.02 3.45
N GLU A 46 -5.19 -3.42 4.67
CA GLU A 46 -5.81 -2.61 5.70
C GLU A 46 -4.90 -1.44 6.10
N GLN A 47 -3.61 -1.70 6.34
CA GLN A 47 -2.63 -0.65 6.64
C GLN A 47 -2.49 0.33 5.46
N MET A 48 -2.49 -0.16 4.22
CA MET A 48 -2.44 0.71 3.02
C MET A 48 -3.68 1.58 2.88
N ALA A 49 -4.86 1.01 3.13
CA ALA A 49 -6.11 1.76 3.12
C ALA A 49 -6.13 2.83 4.21
N TRP A 50 -5.61 2.53 5.41
CA TRP A 50 -5.49 3.49 6.50
C TRP A 50 -4.57 4.67 6.13
N ILE A 51 -3.41 4.42 5.51
CA ILE A 51 -2.51 5.49 5.06
C ILE A 51 -3.24 6.40 4.06
N VAL A 52 -3.82 5.82 3.00
CA VAL A 52 -4.47 6.59 1.94
C VAL A 52 -5.68 7.38 2.46
N ALA A 53 -6.38 6.86 3.48
CA ALA A 53 -7.52 7.53 4.08
C ALA A 53 -7.13 8.75 4.94
N ASN A 54 -6.01 8.67 5.68
CA ASN A 54 -5.63 9.67 6.68
C ASN A 54 -4.52 10.63 6.23
N PHE A 55 -3.78 10.25 5.20
CA PHE A 55 -2.71 11.07 4.62
C PHE A 55 -2.90 11.21 3.10
N PRO A 56 -4.02 11.80 2.63
CA PRO A 56 -4.32 11.92 1.20
C PRO A 56 -3.29 12.76 0.42
N GLN A 57 -2.47 13.55 1.11
CA GLN A 57 -1.34 14.30 0.54
C GLN A 57 -0.10 13.44 0.28
N VAL A 58 -0.04 12.23 0.85
CA VAL A 58 1.12 11.33 0.71
C VAL A 58 0.92 10.44 -0.50
N GLU A 59 1.86 10.54 -1.44
CA GLU A 59 1.92 9.69 -2.62
C GLU A 59 2.95 8.57 -2.42
N GLY A 60 2.80 7.49 -3.19
CA GLY A 60 3.74 6.38 -3.17
C GLY A 60 3.32 5.31 -4.14
N PHE A 61 4.27 4.50 -4.62
CA PHE A 61 3.99 3.40 -5.51
C PHE A 61 2.96 2.47 -4.85
N SER A 62 3.24 1.96 -3.65
CA SER A 62 2.38 1.00 -2.95
C SER A 62 1.11 1.57 -2.32
N LEU A 63 0.79 2.85 -2.52
CA LEU A 63 -0.37 3.52 -1.90
C LEU A 63 -1.62 3.49 -2.80
N LYS A 64 -1.94 2.33 -3.34
CA LYS A 64 -3.09 2.10 -4.22
C LYS A 64 -3.57 0.65 -4.10
N PRO A 65 -4.82 0.30 -4.50
CA PRO A 65 -5.33 -1.07 -4.35
C PRO A 65 -4.60 -2.10 -5.21
N LYS A 66 -4.14 -1.69 -6.40
CA LYS A 66 -3.42 -2.54 -7.35
C LYS A 66 -2.49 -1.72 -8.24
N HIS A 67 -1.49 -2.39 -8.81
CA HIS A 67 -0.76 -1.91 -9.97
C HIS A 67 -1.12 -2.74 -11.17
N ASP A 68 -1.36 -2.10 -12.30
CA ASP A 68 -1.32 -2.78 -13.57
C ASP A 68 0.14 -2.98 -13.97
N CYS A 69 0.46 -4.20 -14.38
CA CYS A 69 1.78 -4.56 -14.82
C CYS A 69 1.73 -4.79 -16.32
N GLU A 70 2.20 -3.80 -17.07
CA GLU A 70 2.35 -3.89 -18.52
C GLU A 70 3.65 -4.62 -18.91
N LEU A 71 4.24 -5.43 -18.02
CA LEU A 71 5.55 -6.03 -18.22
C LEU A 71 5.54 -7.04 -19.37
N PHE A 72 5.80 -6.48 -20.55
CA PHE A 72 6.35 -7.01 -21.77
C PHE A 72 5.52 -8.08 -22.51
N GLU A 73 4.79 -7.60 -23.53
CA GLU A 73 4.50 -8.35 -24.76
C GLU A 73 5.77 -8.94 -25.43
N SER A 74 6.99 -8.62 -24.94
CA SER A 74 8.27 -9.11 -25.46
C SER A 74 8.71 -10.48 -24.94
N ASN A 75 7.95 -11.13 -24.06
CA ASN A 75 8.21 -12.53 -23.73
C ASN A 75 7.54 -13.40 -24.80
N GLU A 76 8.32 -14.22 -25.51
CA GLU A 76 7.85 -15.20 -26.51
C GLU A 76 6.77 -16.15 -25.97
N ASN A 77 6.59 -16.20 -24.65
CA ASN A 77 5.52 -16.91 -23.97
C ASN A 77 4.70 -15.98 -23.04
N PRO A 78 3.73 -15.22 -23.59
CA PRO A 78 2.88 -14.28 -22.82
C PRO A 78 1.96 -14.98 -21.81
N VAL A 79 1.97 -16.31 -21.74
CA VAL A 79 0.97 -17.10 -21.05
C VAL A 79 1.03 -16.93 -19.53
N ASN A 80 2.12 -16.47 -18.90
CA ASN A 80 2.25 -16.50 -17.43
C ASN A 80 2.64 -15.19 -16.73
N VAL A 81 2.65 -14.05 -17.43
CA VAL A 81 2.98 -12.77 -16.78
C VAL A 81 1.75 -12.21 -16.05
N PRO A 82 1.88 -11.78 -14.78
CA PRO A 82 0.80 -11.07 -14.10
C PRO A 82 0.51 -9.73 -14.79
N GLY A 83 -0.75 -9.47 -15.09
CA GLY A 83 -1.19 -8.17 -15.62
C GLY A 83 -1.63 -7.19 -14.52
N ALA A 84 -1.82 -7.68 -13.29
CA ALA A 84 -2.13 -6.85 -12.13
C ALA A 84 -1.48 -7.41 -10.85
N ILE A 85 -0.88 -6.54 -10.04
CA ILE A 85 -0.39 -6.85 -8.69
C ILE A 85 -1.37 -6.22 -7.69
N ILE A 86 -2.01 -7.04 -6.87
CA ILE A 86 -2.83 -6.54 -5.77
C ILE A 86 -1.89 -6.12 -4.64
N VAL A 87 -2.05 -4.90 -4.14
CA VAL A 87 -1.18 -4.35 -3.09
C VAL A 87 -1.62 -4.87 -1.72
N GLY A 88 -0.64 -5.35 -0.97
CA GLY A 88 -0.81 -5.85 0.38
C GLY A 88 0.00 -7.12 0.63
N LYS A 89 0.34 -7.33 1.89
CA LYS A 89 1.06 -8.50 2.38
C LYS A 89 0.27 -9.76 2.04
N ARG A 90 0.97 -10.72 1.39
CA ARG A 90 0.40 -12.00 0.90
C ARG A 90 -0.71 -11.84 -0.16
N LYS A 91 -0.87 -10.66 -0.76
CA LYS A 91 -1.83 -10.49 -1.87
C LYS A 91 -1.25 -11.01 -3.18
N PRO A 92 -2.11 -11.51 -4.09
CA PRO A 92 -1.67 -12.18 -5.30
C PRO A 92 -1.27 -11.18 -6.40
N ALA A 93 -0.41 -11.64 -7.30
CA ALA A 93 -0.33 -11.12 -8.66
C ALA A 93 -1.24 -11.97 -9.57
N LEU A 94 -2.05 -11.33 -10.41
CA LEU A 94 -3.10 -11.95 -11.22
C LEU A 94 -2.93 -11.60 -12.70
N LYS A 95 -3.33 -12.52 -13.58
CA LYS A 95 -3.60 -12.18 -14.98
C LYS A 95 -4.91 -11.41 -15.04
N VAL A 96 -5.00 -10.37 -15.85
CA VAL A 96 -6.24 -9.61 -16.01
C VAL A 96 -7.33 -10.50 -16.62
N ARG A 97 -7.04 -11.12 -17.76
CA ARG A 97 -7.97 -12.00 -18.48
C ARG A 97 -8.47 -13.14 -17.58
N GLY A 98 -9.77 -13.18 -17.34
CA GLY A 98 -10.43 -14.20 -16.52
C GLY A 98 -10.36 -13.97 -15.00
N ASN A 99 -9.74 -12.88 -14.52
CA ASN A 99 -9.77 -12.49 -13.11
C ASN A 99 -10.31 -11.06 -12.90
N GLU A 100 -10.92 -10.43 -13.89
CA GLU A 100 -11.40 -9.05 -13.86
C GLU A 100 -12.30 -8.81 -12.63
N ALA A 101 -13.31 -9.67 -12.45
CA ALA A 101 -14.21 -9.59 -11.29
C ALA A 101 -13.50 -9.79 -9.95
N LYS A 102 -12.45 -10.62 -9.91
CA LYS A 102 -11.66 -10.86 -8.69
C LYS A 102 -10.76 -9.65 -8.37
N ILE A 103 -10.17 -9.04 -9.39
CA ILE A 103 -9.37 -7.80 -9.27
C ILE A 103 -10.28 -6.68 -8.77
N GLU A 104 -11.45 -6.52 -9.39
CA GLU A 104 -12.44 -5.51 -9.00
C GLU A 104 -12.89 -5.68 -7.55
N LYS A 105 -13.12 -6.92 -7.11
CA LYS A 105 -13.43 -7.21 -5.70
C LYS A 105 -12.34 -6.74 -4.73
N TYR A 106 -11.06 -6.85 -5.10
CA TYR A 106 -9.97 -6.32 -4.27
C TYR A 106 -9.96 -4.80 -4.24
N VAL A 107 -10.22 -4.14 -5.38
CA VAL A 107 -10.31 -2.68 -5.46
C VAL A 107 -11.47 -2.17 -4.59
N GLN A 108 -12.66 -2.75 -4.72
CA GLN A 108 -13.83 -2.37 -3.93
C GLN A 108 -13.63 -2.60 -2.43
N ALA A 109 -12.99 -3.72 -2.05
CA ALA A 109 -12.65 -3.99 -0.66
C ALA A 109 -11.68 -2.93 -0.10
N PHE A 110 -10.70 -2.49 -0.89
CA PHE A 110 -9.78 -1.43 -0.51
C PHE A 110 -10.49 -0.09 -0.31
N GLU A 111 -11.38 0.30 -1.23
CA GLU A 111 -12.17 1.53 -1.10
C GLU A 111 -13.09 1.49 0.13
N THR A 112 -13.70 0.34 0.40
CA THR A 112 -14.50 0.14 1.63
C THR A 112 -13.64 0.31 2.89
N LEU A 113 -12.40 -0.20 2.88
CA LEU A 113 -11.46 -0.03 3.99
C LEU A 113 -11.02 1.43 4.16
N LYS A 114 -10.82 2.17 3.07
CA LYS A 114 -10.47 3.60 3.13
C LYS A 114 -11.56 4.40 3.84
N GLU A 115 -12.82 4.22 3.44
CA GLU A 115 -13.94 4.88 4.10
C GLU A 115 -14.05 4.49 5.58
N LYS A 116 -13.79 3.23 5.92
CA LYS A 116 -13.77 2.76 7.31
C LYS A 116 -12.69 3.44 8.16
N PHE A 117 -11.52 3.71 7.58
CA PHE A 117 -10.35 4.22 8.32
C PHE A 117 -10.21 5.74 8.30
N LYS A 118 -11.06 6.45 7.54
CA LYS A 118 -10.99 7.90 7.44
C LYS A 118 -11.16 8.57 8.81
N ASP A 119 -10.23 9.46 9.14
CA ASP A 119 -10.16 10.19 10.41
C ASP A 119 -10.03 9.29 11.65
N VAL A 120 -9.60 8.04 11.47
CA VAL A 120 -9.36 7.08 12.57
C VAL A 120 -7.87 7.05 12.93
N PRO A 121 -7.48 7.39 14.18
CA PRO A 121 -6.09 7.28 14.63
C PRO A 121 -5.52 5.86 14.47
N TYR A 122 -4.21 5.72 14.22
CA TYR A 122 -3.62 4.39 13.96
C TYR A 122 -3.89 3.39 15.07
N ARG A 123 -3.78 3.83 16.32
CA ARG A 123 -3.93 2.99 17.51
C ARG A 123 -5.34 2.45 17.71
N ASP A 124 -6.34 3.17 17.20
CA ASP A 124 -7.74 2.73 17.25
C ASP A 124 -8.05 1.77 16.10
N ALA A 125 -7.43 1.99 14.93
CA ALA A 125 -7.54 1.12 13.76
C ALA A 125 -6.81 -0.24 13.94
N PHE A 126 -5.67 -0.23 14.64
CA PHE A 126 -4.79 -1.39 14.85
C PHE A 126 -4.38 -1.50 16.33
N PRO A 127 -5.29 -1.92 17.22
CA PRO A 127 -4.96 -2.14 18.63
C PRO A 127 -3.94 -3.28 18.78
N LEU A 128 -3.00 -3.10 19.71
CA LEU A 128 -1.95 -4.06 20.06
C LEU A 128 -2.49 -5.35 20.68
#